data_AF-U1NI16-F1
#
_entry.id   AF-U1NI16-F1
#
_cell.length_a   1.000
_cell.length_b   1.000
_cell.length_c   1.000
_cell.angle_alpha   90.00
_cell.angle_beta   90.00
_cell.angle_gamma   90.00
#
_symmetry.space_group_name_H-M   'P 1'
#
loop_
_entity.id
_entity.type
_entity.pdbx_description
1 polymer ?
#
loop_
_entity_poly.entity_id
_entity_poly.type
_entity_poly.pdbx_seq_one_letter_code
_entity_poly.pdbx_strand_id
1 'polypeptide(L)'
;MLQLYQANLLSEPYLYLSAYFNHYRSEYFDRLLAVSQQGEWESWITFVLNAVAEQAIDAYQCGVELVSLRENYRSRFPNSPAVRDVIDHLFEAPYLQAPRAIDATGRSRQAVYDAVKKLSTEAIIVEVTDKDRNKVYKAPDILALVESP
;
A
#
# COMPACT_ATOMS: atom_id res chain seq x y z
N MET A 1 -3.96 -15.14 9.14
CA MET A 1 -4.68 -13.93 8.71
C MET A 1 -6.19 -14.07 8.78
N LEU A 2 -6.83 -14.90 7.94
CA LEU A 2 -8.29 -15.07 7.97
C LEU A 2 -8.83 -15.48 9.35
N GLN A 3 -8.10 -16.31 10.09
CA GLN A 3 -8.47 -16.69 11.47
C GLN A 3 -8.44 -15.50 12.45
N LEU A 4 -7.48 -14.57 12.32
CA LEU A 4 -7.40 -13.37 13.17
C LEU A 4 -8.54 -12.39 12.87
N TYR A 5 -8.87 -12.25 11.58
CA TYR A 5 -10.04 -11.47 11.15
C TYR A 5 -11.35 -12.09 11.66
N GLN A 6 -11.54 -13.41 11.50
CA GLN A 6 -12.70 -14.13 12.03
C GLN A 6 -12.81 -14.05 13.56
N ALA A 7 -11.69 -13.96 14.26
CA ALA A 7 -11.63 -13.75 15.70
C ALA A 7 -11.87 -12.28 16.13
N ASN A 8 -12.15 -11.36 15.19
CA ASN A 8 -12.28 -9.92 15.41
C ASN A 8 -11.05 -9.25 16.05
N LEU A 9 -9.87 -9.85 15.86
CA LEU A 9 -8.59 -9.26 16.29
C LEU A 9 -8.05 -8.27 15.27
N LEU A 10 -8.54 -8.34 14.03
CA LEU A 10 -8.23 -7.42 12.94
C LEU A 10 -9.54 -6.97 12.30
N SER A 11 -9.66 -5.67 12.05
CA SER A 11 -10.82 -5.11 11.33
C SER A 11 -10.83 -5.51 9.86
N GLU A 12 -9.67 -5.83 9.29
CA GLU A 12 -9.43 -6.20 7.89
C GLU A 12 -8.08 -6.96 7.79
N PRO A 13 -7.87 -7.83 6.78
CA PRO A 13 -6.71 -8.74 6.73
C PRO A 13 -5.44 -8.08 6.16
N TYR A 14 -4.99 -6.97 6.73
CA TYR A 14 -3.89 -6.17 6.17
C TYR A 14 -2.47 -6.64 6.51
N LEU A 15 -2.27 -7.58 7.44
CA LEU A 15 -0.91 -8.04 7.79
C LEU A 15 -0.37 -9.05 6.77
N TYR A 16 0.84 -8.80 6.25
CA TYR A 16 1.47 -9.60 5.21
C TYR A 16 2.51 -10.58 5.78
N LEU A 17 2.06 -11.48 6.66
CA LEU A 17 2.91 -12.49 7.35
C LEU A 17 3.83 -13.31 6.44
N SER A 18 3.48 -13.48 5.17
CA SER A 18 4.32 -14.14 4.18
C SER A 18 5.67 -13.45 3.97
N ALA A 19 5.75 -12.12 4.10
CA ALA A 19 7.02 -11.41 4.02
C ALA A 19 7.96 -11.84 5.16
N TYR A 20 7.47 -11.83 6.39
CA TYR A 20 8.22 -12.29 7.56
C TYR A 20 8.71 -13.73 7.38
N PHE A 21 7.83 -14.66 7.02
CA PHE A 21 8.26 -16.07 6.84
C PHE A 21 9.22 -16.27 5.67
N ASN A 22 9.13 -15.46 4.61
CA ASN A 22 10.10 -15.51 3.52
C ASN A 22 11.46 -14.94 3.95
N HIS A 23 11.48 -13.89 4.77
CA HIS A 23 12.71 -13.34 5.34
C HIS A 23 13.37 -14.36 6.28
N TYR A 24 12.61 -14.97 7.18
CA TYR A 24 13.06 -15.97 8.16
C TYR A 24 12.86 -17.41 7.67
N ARG A 25 13.04 -17.68 6.37
CA ARG A 25 12.65 -18.94 5.74
C ARG A 25 13.29 -20.19 6.36
N SER A 26 14.58 -20.14 6.66
CA SER A 26 15.27 -21.28 7.30
C SER A 26 14.68 -21.56 8.66
N GLU A 27 14.59 -20.52 9.49
CA GLU A 27 14.05 -20.62 10.85
C GLU A 27 12.60 -21.11 10.86
N TYR A 28 11.78 -20.66 9.91
CA TYR A 28 10.42 -21.15 9.72
C TYR A 28 10.40 -22.68 9.52
N PHE A 29 11.22 -23.21 8.62
CA PHE A 29 11.27 -24.66 8.38
C PHE A 29 11.87 -25.43 9.55
N ASP A 30 12.91 -24.90 10.18
CA ASP A 30 13.58 -25.53 11.32
C ASP A 30 12.61 -25.66 12.50
N ARG A 31 11.87 -24.59 12.82
CA ARG A 31 10.87 -24.61 13.91
C ARG A 31 9.70 -25.53 13.58
N LEU A 32 9.24 -25.56 12.33
CA LEU A 32 8.14 -26.45 11.91
C LEU A 32 8.56 -27.93 11.96
N LEU A 33 9.82 -28.24 11.65
CA LEU A 33 10.40 -29.57 11.80
C LEU A 33 10.52 -29.97 13.27
N ALA A 34 10.98 -29.05 14.13
CA ALA A 34 11.10 -29.28 15.57
C ALA A 34 9.74 -29.60 16.23
N VAL A 35 8.65 -28.95 15.80
CA VAL A 35 7.29 -29.31 16.23
C VAL A 35 6.97 -30.76 15.87
N SER A 36 7.26 -31.17 14.63
CA SER A 36 6.94 -32.54 14.18
C SER A 36 7.77 -33.62 14.86
N GLN A 37 9.03 -33.34 15.17
CA GLN A 37 9.97 -34.33 15.69
C GLN A 37 10.03 -34.38 17.22
N GLN A 38 9.88 -33.21 17.86
CA GLN A 38 10.19 -33.01 19.27
C GLN A 38 9.01 -32.41 20.05
N GLY A 39 7.93 -32.00 19.38
CA GLY A 39 6.76 -31.40 20.02
C GLY A 39 7.00 -29.97 20.53
N GLU A 40 7.95 -29.25 19.93
CA GLU A 40 8.41 -27.91 20.32
C GLU A 40 7.40 -26.78 19.96
N TRP A 41 6.18 -26.89 20.45
CA TRP A 41 5.08 -25.97 20.16
C TRP A 41 5.31 -24.55 20.69
N GLU A 42 5.93 -24.40 21.86
CA GLU A 42 6.15 -23.08 22.48
C GLU A 42 7.05 -22.20 21.61
N SER A 43 8.17 -22.77 21.13
CA SER A 43 9.09 -22.15 20.18
C SER A 43 8.38 -21.70 18.90
N TRP A 44 7.53 -22.57 18.34
CA TRP A 44 6.78 -22.28 17.12
C TRP A 44 5.75 -21.17 17.32
N ILE A 45 4.96 -21.24 18.40
CA ILE A 45 3.94 -20.23 18.71
C ILE A 45 4.60 -18.87 18.94
N THR A 46 5.71 -18.83 19.68
CA THR A 46 6.46 -17.60 19.94
C THR A 46 6.96 -16.96 18.64
N PHE A 47 7.50 -17.77 17.72
CA PHE A 47 7.93 -17.30 16.40
C PHE A 47 6.77 -16.69 15.58
N VAL A 48 5.61 -17.35 15.57
CA VAL A 48 4.43 -16.81 14.87
C VAL A 48 3.90 -15.53 15.53
N LEU A 49 3.89 -15.44 16.87
CA LEU A 49 3.47 -14.23 17.57
C LEU A 49 4.42 -13.06 17.31
N ASN A 50 5.73 -13.30 17.23
CA ASN A 50 6.70 -12.30 16.84
C ASN A 50 6.46 -11.81 15.41
N ALA A 51 6.20 -12.73 14.47
CA ALA A 51 5.84 -12.39 13.10
C ALA A 51 4.60 -11.47 13.04
N VAL A 52 3.58 -11.77 13.85
CA VAL A 52 2.35 -10.95 13.94
C VAL A 52 2.67 -9.57 14.53
N ALA A 53 3.47 -9.51 15.60
CA ALA A 53 3.82 -8.26 16.25
C ALA A 53 4.61 -7.32 15.32
N GLU A 54 5.63 -7.85 14.65
CA GLU A 54 6.46 -7.09 13.71
C GLU A 54 5.62 -6.55 12.55
N GLN A 55 4.88 -7.42 11.88
CA GLN A 55 4.02 -7.02 10.76
C GLN A 55 2.91 -6.04 11.15
N ALA A 56 2.43 -6.10 12.40
CA ALA A 56 1.47 -5.12 12.92
C ALA A 56 2.09 -3.74 13.12
N ILE A 57 3.34 -3.69 13.59
CA ILE A 57 4.10 -2.44 13.73
C ILE A 57 4.38 -1.85 12.35
N ASP A 58 4.84 -2.67 11.40
CA ASP A 58 5.16 -2.22 10.04
C ASP A 58 3.92 -1.68 9.32
N ALA A 59 2.81 -2.42 9.39
CA ALA A 59 1.54 -1.99 8.80
C ALA A 59 1.03 -0.67 9.41
N TYR A 60 1.20 -0.50 10.73
CA TYR A 60 0.85 0.76 11.40
C TYR A 60 1.72 1.93 10.91
N GLN A 61 3.04 1.73 10.84
CA GLN A 61 3.98 2.75 10.37
C GLN A 61 3.69 3.15 8.91
N CYS A 62 3.51 2.18 8.03
CA CYS A 62 3.11 2.40 6.64
C CYS A 62 1.82 3.24 6.56
N GLY A 63 0.81 2.93 7.40
CA GLY A 63 -0.43 3.70 7.47
C GLY A 63 -0.21 5.16 7.88
N VAL A 64 0.63 5.41 8.89
CA VAL A 64 0.99 6.77 9.34
C VAL A 64 1.70 7.55 8.23
N GLU A 65 2.63 6.90 7.53
CA GLU A 65 3.39 7.49 6.43
C GLU A 65 2.50 7.81 5.22
N LEU A 66 1.57 6.91 4.86
CA LEU A 66 0.59 7.13 3.79
C LEU A 66 -0.34 8.31 4.09
N VAL A 67 -0.85 8.40 5.32
CA VAL A 67 -1.68 9.55 5.74
C VAL A 67 -0.89 10.86 5.66
N SER A 68 0.36 10.84 6.14
CA SER A 68 1.25 12.00 6.11
C SER A 68 1.57 12.44 4.68
N LEU A 69 1.85 11.48 3.79
CA LEU A 69 2.10 11.72 2.37
C LEU A 69 0.87 12.31 1.67
N ARG A 70 -0.32 11.77 1.96
CA ARG A 70 -1.58 12.27 1.41
C ARG A 70 -1.82 13.73 1.79
N GLU A 71 -1.65 14.07 3.07
CA GLU A 71 -1.83 15.45 3.53
C GLU A 71 -0.74 16.38 2.97
N ASN A 72 0.50 15.91 2.83
CA ASN A 72 1.55 16.66 2.13
C ASN A 72 1.14 17.00 0.69
N TYR A 73 0.68 16.01 -0.09
CA TYR A 73 0.23 16.22 -1.46
C TYR A 73 -0.96 17.18 -1.52
N ARG A 74 -1.97 17.02 -0.66
CA ARG A 74 -3.14 17.92 -0.63
C ARG A 74 -2.74 19.35 -0.29
N SER A 75 -1.78 19.55 0.61
CA SER A 75 -1.30 20.87 1.03
C SER A 75 -0.59 21.66 -0.08
N ARG A 76 -0.01 20.98 -1.08
CA ARG A 76 0.60 21.60 -2.27
C ARG A 76 -0.45 22.20 -3.22
N PHE A 77 -1.71 21.79 -3.11
CA PHE A 77 -2.80 22.19 -4.01
C PHE A 77 -4.05 22.69 -3.29
N PRO A 78 -3.94 23.69 -2.38
CA PRO A 78 -5.05 24.10 -1.50
C PRO A 78 -6.26 24.63 -2.28
N ASN A 79 -6.00 25.32 -3.41
CA ASN A 79 -7.02 25.95 -4.24
C ASN A 79 -7.37 25.14 -5.50
N SER A 80 -6.98 23.87 -5.58
CA SER A 80 -7.28 23.00 -6.73
C SER A 80 -8.07 21.77 -6.29
N PRO A 81 -9.41 21.88 -6.10
CA PRO A 81 -10.23 20.76 -5.62
C PRO A 81 -10.17 19.53 -6.53
N ALA A 82 -10.19 19.72 -7.86
CA ALA A 82 -10.05 18.61 -8.80
C ALA A 82 -8.69 17.88 -8.68
N VAL A 83 -7.61 18.59 -8.33
CA VAL A 83 -6.31 17.96 -8.10
C VAL A 83 -6.34 17.15 -6.81
N ARG A 84 -6.97 17.67 -5.76
CA ARG A 84 -7.13 16.95 -4.49
C ARG A 84 -7.97 15.68 -4.64
N ASP A 85 -9.05 15.72 -5.41
CA ASP A 85 -9.85 14.53 -5.66
C ASP A 85 -9.07 13.46 -6.46
N VAL A 86 -8.24 13.88 -7.42
CA VAL A 86 -7.35 12.95 -8.14
C VAL A 86 -6.25 12.41 -7.24
N ILE A 87 -5.70 13.22 -6.31
CA ILE A 87 -4.78 12.75 -5.27
C ILE A 87 -5.48 11.71 -4.40
N ASP A 88 -6.69 11.98 -3.92
CA ASP A 88 -7.43 11.07 -3.06
C ASP A 88 -7.66 9.72 -3.76
N HIS A 89 -8.03 9.74 -5.04
CA HIS A 89 -8.12 8.54 -5.87
C HIS A 89 -6.77 7.83 -6.06
N LEU A 90 -5.66 8.55 -6.14
CA LEU A 90 -4.32 7.99 -6.31
C LEU A 90 -3.90 7.10 -5.12
N PHE A 91 -4.38 7.40 -3.90
CA PHE A 91 -4.16 6.57 -2.72
C PHE A 91 -5.02 5.30 -2.70
N GLU A 92 -6.12 5.26 -3.45
CA GLU A 92 -6.91 4.05 -3.67
C GLU A 92 -6.33 3.20 -4.81
N ALA A 93 -5.82 3.86 -5.85
CA ALA A 93 -5.25 3.25 -7.04
C ALA A 93 -3.93 3.95 -7.45
N PRO A 94 -2.76 3.43 -7.02
CA PRO A 94 -1.45 4.03 -7.32
C PRO A 94 -1.08 4.07 -8.80
N TYR A 95 -1.81 3.30 -9.62
CA TYR A 95 -1.74 3.33 -11.08
C TYR A 95 -2.92 4.13 -11.64
N LEU A 96 -2.62 5.31 -12.15
CA LEU A 96 -3.60 6.28 -12.62
C LEU A 96 -3.76 6.22 -14.13
N GLN A 97 -5.02 6.18 -14.58
CA GLN A 97 -5.40 6.45 -15.97
C GLN A 97 -6.45 7.56 -15.96
N ALA A 98 -6.29 8.58 -16.80
CA ALA A 98 -7.20 9.73 -16.82
C ALA A 98 -8.69 9.34 -17.00
N PRO A 99 -9.07 8.37 -17.87
CA PRO A 99 -10.46 7.91 -17.95
C PRO A 99 -11.00 7.34 -16.63
N ARG A 100 -10.22 6.50 -15.94
CA ARG A 100 -10.64 5.93 -14.64
C ARG A 100 -10.77 7.00 -13.56
N ALA A 101 -9.87 7.97 -13.57
CA ALA A 101 -9.92 9.09 -12.64
C ALA A 101 -11.13 10.01 -12.88
N ILE A 102 -11.58 10.16 -14.14
CA ILE A 102 -12.84 10.86 -14.46
C ILE A 102 -14.02 10.13 -13.84
N ASP A 103 -14.11 8.82 -14.03
CA ASP A 103 -15.21 8.00 -13.50
C ASP A 103 -15.21 7.99 -11.96
N ALA A 104 -14.03 7.86 -11.33
CA ALA A 104 -13.89 7.82 -9.88
C ALA A 104 -14.17 9.16 -9.20
N THR A 105 -13.73 10.28 -9.80
CA THR A 105 -13.88 11.61 -9.18
C THR A 105 -15.16 12.34 -9.59
N GLY A 106 -15.83 11.89 -10.65
CA GLY A 106 -16.98 12.58 -11.25
C GLY A 106 -16.66 13.96 -11.84
N ARG A 107 -15.36 14.31 -11.97
CA ARG A 107 -14.91 15.61 -12.49
C ARG A 107 -14.94 15.64 -14.01
N SER A 108 -14.98 16.84 -14.59
CA SER A 108 -14.93 16.99 -16.04
C SER A 108 -13.60 16.48 -16.59
N ARG A 109 -13.62 15.99 -17.84
CA ARG A 109 -12.41 15.53 -18.55
C ARG A 109 -11.30 16.55 -18.46
N GLN A 110 -11.59 17.82 -18.77
CA GLN A 110 -10.59 18.88 -18.72
C GLN A 110 -9.95 19.03 -17.33
N ALA A 111 -10.76 19.05 -16.27
CA ALA A 111 -10.26 19.18 -14.90
C ALA A 111 -9.31 18.03 -14.49
N VAL A 112 -9.63 16.79 -14.89
CA VAL A 112 -8.78 15.63 -14.59
C VAL A 112 -7.48 15.66 -15.39
N TYR A 113 -7.53 15.98 -16.68
CA TYR A 113 -6.30 16.08 -17.49
C TYR A 113 -5.39 17.22 -17.02
N ASP A 114 -5.96 18.35 -16.61
CA ASP A 114 -5.20 19.45 -16.00
C ASP A 114 -4.58 19.02 -14.66
N ALA A 115 -5.31 18.23 -13.86
CA ALA A 115 -4.79 17.67 -12.61
C ALA A 115 -3.64 16.70 -12.85
N VAL A 116 -3.79 15.75 -13.77
CA VAL A 116 -2.73 14.80 -14.18
C VAL A 116 -1.48 15.55 -14.63
N LYS A 117 -1.64 16.61 -15.44
CA LYS A 117 -0.51 17.43 -15.87
C LYS A 117 0.20 18.11 -14.70
N LYS A 118 -0.55 18.70 -13.76
CA LYS A 118 0.02 19.32 -12.54
C LYS A 118 0.77 18.31 -11.68
N LEU A 119 0.16 17.16 -11.41
CA LEU A 119 0.77 16.09 -10.62
C LEU A 119 2.06 15.55 -11.27
N SER A 120 2.06 15.42 -12.61
CA SER A 120 3.24 15.00 -13.35
C SER A 120 4.35 16.05 -13.33
N THR A 121 4.00 17.33 -13.43
CA THR A 121 4.96 18.45 -13.34
C THR A 121 5.66 18.48 -11.97
N GLU A 122 4.91 18.16 -10.92
CA GLU A 122 5.36 18.11 -9.52
C GLU A 122 6.02 16.78 -9.15
N ALA A 123 6.27 15.90 -10.12
CA ALA A 123 6.84 14.56 -10.01
C ALA A 123 6.10 13.59 -9.05
N ILE A 124 4.85 13.90 -8.69
CA ILE A 124 3.99 13.05 -7.85
C ILE A 124 3.56 11.80 -8.62
N ILE A 125 3.38 11.93 -9.95
CA ILE A 125 3.10 10.82 -10.84
C ILE A 125 4.09 10.79 -12.00
N VAL A 126 4.46 9.60 -12.43
CA VAL A 126 5.40 9.37 -13.54
C VAL A 126 4.74 8.48 -14.58
N GLU A 127 4.86 8.86 -15.86
CA GLU A 127 4.36 8.05 -16.97
C GLU A 127 5.16 6.75 -17.11
N VAL A 128 4.47 5.62 -17.24
CA VAL A 128 5.08 4.28 -17.34
C VAL A 128 5.06 3.75 -18.77
N THR A 129 4.18 4.29 -19.62
CA THR A 129 3.94 3.79 -20.98
C THR A 129 4.44 4.78 -22.02
N ASP A 130 5.19 4.32 -23.02
CA ASP A 130 5.64 5.15 -24.14
C ASP A 130 4.58 5.20 -25.27
N LYS A 131 3.31 5.43 -24.90
CA LYS A 131 2.15 5.40 -25.84
C LYS A 131 1.48 6.77 -25.96
N ASP A 132 1.09 7.13 -27.18
CA ASP A 132 0.33 8.37 -27.44
C ASP A 132 -1.10 8.36 -26.88
N ARG A 133 -1.68 7.17 -26.65
CA ARG A 133 -3.04 6.97 -26.12
C ARG A 133 -3.04 5.99 -24.96
N ASN A 134 -3.99 6.17 -24.05
CA ASN A 134 -4.14 5.38 -22.82
C ASN A 134 -2.88 5.37 -21.95
N LYS A 135 -2.30 6.57 -21.76
CA LYS A 135 -1.17 6.78 -20.87
C LYS A 135 -1.50 6.28 -19.46
N VAL A 136 -0.59 5.49 -18.91
CA VAL A 136 -0.66 5.02 -17.53
C VAL A 136 0.42 5.73 -16.73
N TYR A 137 0.02 6.28 -15.60
CA TYR A 137 0.91 6.92 -14.65
C TYR A 137 1.01 6.08 -13.39
N LYS A 138 2.16 6.11 -12.71
CA LYS A 138 2.34 5.51 -11.38
C LYS A 138 2.71 6.58 -10.37
N ALA A 139 2.32 6.37 -9.11
CA ALA A 139 2.76 7.16 -7.97
C ALA A 139 3.96 6.47 -7.29
N PRO A 140 5.21 6.86 -7.60
CA PRO A 140 6.39 6.16 -7.08
C PRO A 140 6.47 6.19 -5.56
N ASP A 141 6.17 7.33 -4.92
CA ASP A 141 6.29 7.47 -3.47
C ASP A 141 5.26 6.59 -2.73
N ILE A 142 4.03 6.50 -3.24
CA ILE A 142 2.99 5.63 -2.66
C ILE A 142 3.39 4.17 -2.79
N LEU A 143 3.88 3.77 -3.97
CA LEU A 143 4.35 2.40 -4.19
C LEU A 143 5.53 2.06 -3.30
N ALA A 144 6.49 2.97 -3.12
CA ALA A 144 7.64 2.75 -2.23
C ALA A 144 7.24 2.54 -0.77
N LEU A 145 6.18 3.22 -0.29
CA LEU A 145 5.66 3.01 1.07
C LEU A 145 4.95 1.66 1.25
N VAL A 146 4.25 1.19 0.22
CA VAL A 146 3.50 -0.07 0.26
C VAL A 146 4.38 -1.28 -0.04
N GLU A 147 5.43 -1.10 -0.85
CA GLU A 147 6.40 -2.13 -1.22
C GLU A 147 7.62 -2.17 -0.28
N SER A 148 7.69 -1.27 0.72
CA SER A 148 8.72 -1.34 1.75
C SER A 148 8.59 -2.65 2.54
N PRO A 149 9.70 -3.39 2.73
CA PRO A 149 9.72 -4.72 3.36
C PRO A 149 9.34 -4.68 4.83
#